data_AF-A0A661GN75-F1
#
_entry.id   AF-A0A661GN75-F1
#
_cell.length_a   1.000
_cell.length_b   1.000
_cell.length_c   1.000
_cell.angle_alpha   90.00
_cell.angle_beta   90.00
_cell.angle_gamma   90.00
#
_symmetry.space_group_name_H-M   'P 1'
#
loop_
_entity.id
_entity.type
_entity.pdbx_description
1 polymer ?
#
loop_
_entity_poly.entity_id
_entity_poly.type
_entity_poly.pdbx_seq_one_letter_code
_entity_poly.pdbx_strand_id
1 'polypeptide(L)'
;MTYEMFTSTGCARCKITKQYLKANDIPYVEHDFNGEGKEAFAGFYKANRKNIFRDQDGVEFPVFTDGNVIKQGVSIIIGHFASGDSLTGFISRSSLHGEWIDGFNVSDGNPDQAEGLLTVLSHLKKHNLKIQLNSYGPNADLLEKILKQGLGDRLIMEIKGPVGLYAALSGNKIDKEELIKSIRLANQFPEFELFTTITPLVRANGSVDFLTPEEIGETAKLIEEASHSKKNPYLLKVFDPETTDKDEFKSVESMATSSMFKYRTQARRYQVMTEIGNKET
;
A
#
# COMPACT_ATOMS: atom_id res chain seq x y z
N MET A 1 29.33 3.80 15.15
CA MET A 1 28.69 3.76 13.83
C MET A 1 28.16 5.15 13.57
N THR A 2 28.47 5.73 12.41
CA THR A 2 28.03 7.08 12.06
C THR A 2 26.82 6.93 11.14
N TYR A 3 25.70 7.52 11.54
CA TYR A 3 24.50 7.60 10.72
C TYR A 3 24.68 8.70 9.69
N GLU A 4 24.65 8.34 8.42
CA GLU A 4 24.72 9.29 7.31
C GLU A 4 23.32 9.45 6.70
N MET A 5 22.95 10.69 6.40
CA MET A 5 21.70 10.99 5.72
C MET A 5 21.93 11.96 4.57
N PHE A 6 21.65 11.49 3.37
CA PHE A 6 21.67 12.29 2.15
C PHE A 6 20.30 12.93 1.94
N THR A 7 20.33 14.23 1.68
CA THR A 7 19.13 15.06 1.50
C THR A 7 19.24 15.87 0.21
N SER A 8 18.15 16.53 -0.16
CA SER A 8 18.11 17.49 -1.26
C SER A 8 17.63 18.85 -0.73
N THR A 9 18.22 19.95 -1.20
CA THR A 9 17.81 21.30 -0.80
C THR A 9 16.30 21.50 -1.01
N GLY A 10 15.60 21.98 0.02
CA GLY A 10 14.16 22.27 -0.05
C GLY A 10 13.25 21.03 0.04
N CYS A 11 13.80 19.83 0.18
CA CYS A 11 13.05 18.59 0.31
C CYS A 11 12.22 18.54 1.62
N ALA A 12 10.89 18.62 1.49
CA ALA A 12 9.96 18.56 2.62
C ALA A 12 10.09 17.24 3.41
N ARG A 13 10.16 16.11 2.70
CA ARG A 13 10.31 14.76 3.28
C ARG A 13 11.62 14.60 4.08
N CYS A 14 12.69 15.23 3.60
CA CYS A 14 13.97 15.29 4.29
C CYS A 14 13.85 16.10 5.58
N LYS A 15 13.19 17.27 5.55
CA LYS A 15 12.91 18.08 6.74
C LYS A 15 12.10 17.31 7.79
N ILE A 16 11.05 16.60 7.37
CA ILE A 16 10.20 15.77 8.25
C ILE A 16 11.03 14.68 8.94
N THR A 17 11.91 14.02 8.19
CA THR A 17 12.82 13.00 8.73
C THR A 17 13.79 13.61 9.74
N LYS A 18 14.43 14.74 9.40
CA LYS A 18 15.33 15.46 10.33
C LYS A 18 14.65 15.86 11.63
N GLN A 19 13.39 16.29 11.55
CA GLN A 19 12.60 16.66 12.72
C GLN A 19 12.30 15.44 13.59
N TYR A 20 12.02 14.27 13.00
CA TYR A 20 11.88 13.01 13.73
C TYR A 20 13.18 12.62 14.44
N LEU A 21 14.30 12.58 13.72
CA LEU A 21 15.61 12.19 14.26
C LEU A 21 16.02 13.11 15.42
N LYS A 22 15.85 14.43 15.24
CA LYS A 22 16.12 15.41 16.28
C LYS A 22 15.22 15.24 17.51
N ALA A 23 13.94 14.97 17.33
CA ALA A 23 13.00 14.80 18.44
C ALA A 23 13.26 13.52 19.27
N ASN A 24 14.02 12.57 18.72
CA ASN A 24 14.38 11.30 19.36
C ASN A 24 15.88 11.22 19.69
N ASP A 25 16.60 12.35 19.67
CA ASP A 25 18.03 12.42 19.98
C ASP A 25 18.91 11.45 19.16
N ILE A 26 18.53 11.20 17.91
CA ILE A 26 19.27 10.33 16.99
C ILE A 26 20.33 11.16 16.25
N PRO A 27 21.64 10.95 16.50
CA PRO A 27 22.70 11.71 15.85
C PRO A 27 22.86 11.25 14.40
N TYR A 28 23.11 12.18 13.47
CA TYR A 28 23.41 11.86 12.08
C TYR A 28 24.28 12.96 11.45
N VAL A 29 24.98 12.62 10.36
CA VAL A 29 25.69 13.55 9.49
C VAL A 29 24.83 13.79 8.26
N GLU A 30 24.47 15.05 8.01
CA GLU A 30 23.71 15.44 6.81
C GLU A 30 24.64 15.70 5.63
N HIS A 31 24.27 15.19 4.46
CA HIS A 31 24.91 15.48 3.19
C HIS A 31 23.87 16.01 2.19
N ASP A 32 23.81 17.34 2.01
CA ASP A 32 22.94 17.95 1.00
C ASP A 32 23.51 17.74 -0.40
N PHE A 33 22.85 16.91 -1.19
CA PHE A 33 23.23 16.57 -2.57
C PHE A 33 23.33 17.80 -3.49
N ASN A 34 22.54 18.83 -3.24
CA ASN A 34 22.54 20.05 -4.04
C ASN A 34 23.60 21.07 -3.58
N GLY A 35 24.23 20.84 -2.43
CA GLY A 35 25.25 21.71 -1.82
C GLY A 35 26.55 20.97 -1.53
N GLU A 36 27.06 21.14 -0.31
CA GLU A 36 28.36 20.60 0.13
C GLU A 36 28.43 19.06 0.14
N GLY A 37 27.28 18.38 0.16
CA GLY A 37 27.17 16.92 0.13
C GLY A 37 27.24 16.30 -1.28
N LYS A 38 27.36 17.11 -2.34
CA LYS A 38 27.33 16.63 -3.74
C LYS A 38 28.37 15.55 -4.04
N GLU A 39 29.63 15.77 -3.64
CA GLU A 39 30.72 14.82 -3.91
C GLU A 39 30.56 13.54 -3.10
N ALA A 40 30.20 13.66 -1.82
CA ALA A 40 29.93 12.54 -0.94
C ALA A 40 28.79 11.65 -1.50
N PHE A 41 27.67 12.26 -1.90
CA PHE A 41 26.57 11.54 -2.51
C PHE A 41 26.95 10.92 -3.85
N ALA A 42 27.73 11.60 -4.70
CA ALA A 42 28.17 11.03 -5.97
C ALA A 42 29.01 9.76 -5.78
N GLY A 43 29.92 9.77 -4.80
CA GLY A 43 30.70 8.59 -4.41
C GLY A 43 29.81 7.47 -3.88
N PHE A 44 28.95 7.80 -2.92
CA PHE A 44 27.98 6.86 -2.33
C PHE A 44 27.06 6.24 -3.38
N TYR A 45 26.49 7.05 -4.28
CA TYR A 45 25.60 6.62 -5.35
C TYR A 45 26.31 5.70 -6.33
N LYS A 46 27.55 6.03 -6.73
CA LYS A 46 28.34 5.19 -7.64
C LYS A 46 28.59 3.79 -7.05
N ALA A 47 28.88 3.71 -5.76
CA ALA A 47 29.10 2.44 -5.06
C ALA A 47 27.81 1.64 -4.86
N ASN A 48 26.68 2.31 -4.62
CA ASN A 48 25.44 1.69 -4.17
C ASN A 48 24.29 1.77 -5.19
N ARG A 49 24.57 2.11 -6.45
CA ARG A 49 23.56 2.40 -7.48
C ARG A 49 22.45 1.34 -7.60
N LYS A 50 22.77 0.06 -7.41
CA LYS A 50 21.81 -1.05 -7.49
C LYS A 50 20.80 -1.08 -6.32
N ASN A 51 21.17 -0.46 -5.21
CA ASN A 51 20.40 -0.44 -3.96
C ASN A 51 19.73 0.92 -3.72
N ILE A 52 19.89 1.87 -4.65
CA ILE A 52 19.25 3.19 -4.61
C ILE A 52 18.15 3.23 -5.64
N PHE A 53 16.93 3.42 -5.15
CA PHE A 53 15.80 3.65 -6.01
C PHE A 53 15.84 5.04 -6.63
N ARG A 54 15.38 5.07 -7.87
CA ARG A 54 15.11 6.27 -8.64
C ARG A 54 13.91 6.01 -9.53
N ASP A 55 13.09 7.04 -9.70
CA ASP A 55 11.99 7.06 -10.66
C ASP A 55 12.35 7.99 -11.84
N GLN A 56 11.33 8.44 -12.56
CA GLN A 56 11.44 9.40 -13.65
C GLN A 56 11.91 10.78 -13.19
N ASP A 57 11.66 11.16 -11.93
CA ASP A 57 12.00 12.46 -11.34
C ASP A 57 13.37 12.45 -10.66
N GLY A 58 13.97 11.27 -10.48
CA GLY A 58 15.34 11.11 -10.03
C GLY A 58 15.45 10.24 -8.78
N VAL A 59 16.46 10.50 -7.95
CA VAL A 59 16.64 9.76 -6.70
C VAL A 59 15.60 10.22 -5.68
N GLU A 60 14.90 9.27 -5.08
CA GLU A 60 14.02 9.56 -3.95
C GLU A 60 14.86 9.93 -2.72
N PHE A 61 14.67 11.15 -2.21
CA PHE A 61 15.25 11.59 -0.94
C PHE A 61 14.18 11.66 0.16
N PRO A 62 14.54 11.45 1.43
CA PRO A 62 15.90 11.22 1.97
C PRO A 62 16.43 9.79 1.76
N VAL A 63 17.76 9.66 1.80
CA VAL A 63 18.47 8.37 1.84
C VAL A 63 19.30 8.31 3.12
N PHE A 64 19.19 7.22 3.88
CA PHE A 64 19.92 6.97 5.11
C PHE A 64 20.80 5.73 5.00
N THR A 65 21.95 5.75 5.67
CA THR A 65 22.78 4.57 5.89
C THR A 65 23.54 4.63 7.21
N ASP A 66 23.78 3.47 7.81
CA ASP A 66 24.72 3.29 8.93
C ASP A 66 26.04 2.60 8.51
N GLY A 67 26.23 2.43 7.19
CA GLY A 67 27.32 1.68 6.56
C GLY A 67 26.98 0.22 6.23
N ASN A 68 25.93 -0.35 6.82
CA ASN A 68 25.49 -1.74 6.58
C ASN A 68 24.17 -1.78 5.80
N VAL A 69 23.22 -0.93 6.17
CA VAL A 69 21.90 -0.86 5.53
C VAL A 69 21.71 0.46 4.80
N ILE A 70 20.90 0.42 3.74
CA ILE A 70 20.42 1.62 3.05
C ILE A 70 18.91 1.65 3.20
N LYS A 71 18.39 2.76 3.73
CA LYS A 71 16.95 3.03 3.85
C LYS A 71 16.64 4.29 3.07
N GLN A 72 15.55 4.28 2.29
CA GLN A 72 15.21 5.37 1.39
C GLN A 72 13.73 5.70 1.51
N GLY A 73 13.40 6.98 1.58
CA GLY A 73 12.03 7.47 1.78
C GLY A 73 11.71 7.78 3.25
N VAL A 74 10.90 8.82 3.46
CA VAL A 74 10.59 9.36 4.79
C VAL A 74 9.91 8.34 5.71
N SER A 75 8.93 7.58 5.22
CA SER A 75 8.20 6.57 6.02
C SER A 75 9.09 5.39 6.39
N ILE A 76 9.95 4.93 5.47
CA ILE A 76 10.87 3.81 5.68
C ILE A 76 11.94 4.18 6.70
N ILE A 77 12.54 5.37 6.62
CA ILE A 77 13.57 5.80 7.57
C ILE A 77 12.98 6.00 8.96
N ILE A 78 11.83 6.68 9.07
CA ILE A 78 11.16 6.87 10.36
C ILE A 78 10.75 5.52 10.95
N GLY A 79 10.18 4.62 10.14
CA GLY A 79 9.83 3.26 10.57
C GLY A 79 11.03 2.47 11.08
N HIS A 80 12.17 2.56 10.39
CA HIS A 80 13.41 1.92 10.82
C HIS A 80 13.86 2.39 12.22
N PHE A 81 13.76 3.68 12.52
CA PHE A 81 14.11 4.18 13.85
C PHE A 81 13.01 3.97 14.90
N ALA A 82 11.75 3.91 14.50
CA ALA A 82 10.63 3.65 15.41
C ALA A 82 10.59 2.18 15.87
N SER A 83 10.89 1.22 14.99
CA SER A 83 10.71 -0.21 15.28
C SER A 83 11.62 -1.15 14.50
N GLY A 84 12.72 -0.65 13.91
CA GLY A 84 13.63 -1.47 13.11
C GLY A 84 12.96 -2.04 11.87
N ASP A 85 13.24 -3.31 11.56
CA ASP A 85 12.67 -4.00 10.39
C ASP A 85 11.29 -4.60 10.65
N SER A 86 10.72 -4.44 11.85
CA SER A 86 9.42 -5.03 12.22
C SER A 86 8.24 -4.42 11.45
N LEU A 87 8.42 -3.24 10.86
CA LEU A 87 7.41 -2.55 10.05
C LEU A 87 7.52 -2.84 8.56
N THR A 88 8.41 -3.73 8.11
CA THR A 88 8.58 -4.04 6.68
C THR A 88 7.34 -4.64 6.01
N GLY A 89 6.48 -5.32 6.78
CA GLY A 89 5.16 -5.75 6.30
C GLY A 89 4.15 -4.61 6.16
N PHE A 90 4.25 -3.56 6.98
CA PHE A 90 3.34 -2.42 6.92
C PHE A 90 3.79 -1.33 5.95
N ILE A 91 5.09 -1.08 5.83
CA ILE A 91 5.64 0.09 5.14
C ILE A 91 6.46 -0.37 3.95
N SER A 92 6.00 0.00 2.76
CA SER A 92 6.73 -0.08 1.51
C SER A 92 7.12 1.31 1.03
N ARG A 93 7.79 1.38 -0.13
CA ARG A 93 8.09 2.64 -0.79
C ARG A 93 6.80 3.39 -1.14
N SER A 94 6.85 4.72 -1.03
CA SER A 94 5.79 5.59 -1.53
C SER A 94 5.98 5.85 -3.03
N SER A 95 4.90 5.72 -3.79
CA SER A 95 4.83 6.08 -5.22
C SER A 95 4.23 7.47 -5.45
N LEU A 96 3.61 8.06 -4.42
CA LEU A 96 2.99 9.39 -4.52
C LEU A 96 3.97 10.53 -4.22
N HIS A 97 3.68 11.70 -4.78
CA HIS A 97 4.46 12.92 -4.63
C HIS A 97 3.63 14.08 -4.04
N GLY A 98 4.31 15.17 -3.69
CA GLY A 98 3.66 16.36 -3.14
C GLY A 98 3.19 16.15 -1.70
N GLU A 99 1.95 16.56 -1.42
CA GLU A 99 1.35 16.46 -0.07
C GLU A 99 0.91 15.04 0.29
N TRP A 100 0.79 14.13 -0.69
CA TRP A 100 0.36 12.76 -0.46
C TRP A 100 1.54 11.82 -0.21
N ILE A 101 1.28 10.78 0.58
CA ILE A 101 2.17 9.67 0.83
C ILE A 101 1.36 8.37 0.94
N ASP A 102 1.86 7.32 0.31
CA ASP A 102 1.31 5.96 0.27
C ASP A 102 2.37 4.93 0.72
N GLY A 103 2.16 3.66 0.39
CA GLY A 103 3.03 2.57 0.79
C GLY A 103 2.76 2.05 2.20
N PHE A 104 1.53 2.19 2.70
CA PHE A 104 1.10 1.66 3.99
C PHE A 104 0.11 0.50 3.80
N ASN A 105 0.60 -0.74 3.89
CA ASN A 105 -0.18 -1.96 3.64
C ASN A 105 -0.66 -2.54 4.97
N VAL A 106 -1.86 -2.13 5.41
CA VAL A 106 -2.40 -2.47 6.75
C VAL A 106 -2.56 -3.97 6.92
N SER A 107 -2.91 -4.70 5.86
CA SER A 107 -3.18 -6.14 5.93
C SER A 107 -1.94 -7.03 5.96
N ASP A 108 -0.77 -6.53 5.56
CA ASP A 108 0.46 -7.34 5.42
C ASP A 108 1.36 -7.30 6.65
N GLY A 109 1.19 -6.31 7.52
CA GLY A 109 2.00 -6.20 8.73
C GLY A 109 1.53 -7.09 9.88
N ASN A 110 2.47 -7.38 10.78
CA ASN A 110 2.18 -8.09 12.02
C ASN A 110 1.40 -7.17 12.98
N PRO A 111 0.17 -7.53 13.42
CA PRO A 111 -0.61 -6.70 14.34
C PRO A 111 0.08 -6.37 15.66
N ASP A 112 1.04 -7.18 16.13
CA ASP A 112 1.83 -6.89 17.33
C ASP A 112 2.72 -5.64 17.16
N GLN A 113 2.98 -5.23 15.92
CA GLN A 113 3.78 -4.05 15.56
C GLN A 113 2.90 -2.83 15.24
N ALA A 114 1.60 -2.90 15.52
CA ALA A 114 0.63 -1.82 15.28
C ALA A 114 1.07 -0.46 15.84
N GLU A 115 1.59 -0.43 17.07
CA GLU A 115 1.99 0.83 17.72
C GLU A 115 3.19 1.50 17.01
N GLY A 116 4.07 0.70 16.41
CA GLY A 116 5.14 1.20 15.55
C GLY A 116 4.59 1.91 14.31
N LEU A 117 3.63 1.28 13.61
CA LEU A 117 2.96 1.91 12.47
C LEU A 117 2.24 3.21 12.89
N LEU A 118 1.46 3.18 13.97
CA LEU A 118 0.72 4.34 14.47
C LEU A 118 1.66 5.51 14.79
N THR A 119 2.86 5.23 15.33
CA THR A 119 3.91 6.24 15.57
C THR A 119 4.36 6.90 14.27
N VAL A 120 4.63 6.12 13.22
CA VAL A 120 5.03 6.66 11.91
C VAL A 120 3.91 7.52 11.32
N LEU A 121 2.69 7.00 11.25
CA LEU A 121 1.55 7.73 10.67
C LEU A 121 1.27 9.04 11.41
N SER A 122 1.31 9.00 12.75
CA SER A 122 1.11 10.20 13.60
C SER A 122 2.15 11.28 13.31
N HIS A 123 3.42 10.91 13.16
CA HIS A 123 4.48 11.86 12.82
C HIS A 123 4.23 12.48 11.44
N LEU A 124 3.89 11.69 10.43
CA LEU A 124 3.62 12.19 9.08
C LEU A 124 2.41 13.15 9.06
N LYS A 125 1.31 12.80 9.77
CA LYS A 125 0.14 13.67 9.91
C LYS A 125 0.46 15.00 10.59
N LYS A 126 1.28 14.99 11.64
CA LYS A 126 1.73 16.21 12.34
C LYS A 126 2.48 17.18 11.40
N HIS A 127 3.04 16.66 10.32
CA HIS A 127 3.74 17.42 9.29
C HIS A 127 2.90 17.68 8.02
N ASN A 128 1.56 17.60 8.14
CA ASN A 128 0.59 17.93 7.11
C ASN A 128 0.67 17.07 5.83
N LEU A 129 1.21 15.85 5.91
CA LEU A 129 1.08 14.90 4.82
C LEU A 129 -0.31 14.25 4.85
N LYS A 130 -0.87 14.03 3.66
CA LYS A 130 -2.07 13.24 3.44
C LYS A 130 -1.69 11.78 3.21
N ILE A 131 -2.30 10.88 3.95
CA ILE A 131 -1.91 9.47 4.00
C ILE A 131 -2.92 8.63 3.23
N GLN A 132 -2.42 7.90 2.23
CA GLN A 132 -3.14 6.83 1.55
C GLN A 132 -2.72 5.47 2.14
N LEU A 133 -3.71 4.73 2.63
CA LEU A 133 -3.55 3.38 3.16
C LEU A 133 -4.01 2.37 2.11
N ASN A 134 -3.42 1.18 2.13
CA ASN A 134 -3.85 0.01 1.38
C ASN A 134 -4.31 -1.09 2.34
N SER A 135 -5.34 -1.84 1.96
CA SER A 135 -5.83 -3.00 2.72
C SER A 135 -6.44 -4.03 1.77
N TYR A 136 -6.50 -5.29 2.19
CA TYR A 136 -7.34 -6.30 1.55
C TYR A 136 -8.24 -7.06 2.53
N GLY A 137 -8.34 -6.60 3.78
CA GLY A 137 -9.23 -7.20 4.79
C GLY A 137 -8.57 -7.37 6.17
N PRO A 138 -7.47 -8.12 6.30
CA PRO A 138 -6.86 -8.41 7.60
C PRO A 138 -6.46 -7.14 8.37
N ASN A 139 -6.37 -7.29 9.70
CA ASN A 139 -6.01 -6.24 10.66
C ASN A 139 -7.10 -5.16 10.82
N ALA A 140 -8.37 -5.59 10.87
CA ALA A 140 -9.53 -4.69 11.00
C ALA A 140 -9.46 -3.79 12.25
N ASP A 141 -8.95 -4.30 13.38
CA ASP A 141 -8.81 -3.53 14.62
C ASP A 141 -7.77 -2.40 14.50
N LEU A 142 -6.67 -2.67 13.78
CA LEU A 142 -5.67 -1.65 13.49
C LEU A 142 -6.22 -0.58 12.53
N LEU A 143 -6.94 -1.00 11.50
CA LEU A 143 -7.61 -0.08 10.58
C LEU A 143 -8.59 0.85 11.33
N GLU A 144 -9.35 0.30 12.29
CA GLU A 144 -10.25 1.07 13.15
C GLU A 144 -9.49 2.08 14.04
N LYS A 145 -8.35 1.69 14.62
CA LYS A 145 -7.49 2.60 15.39
C LYS A 145 -6.99 3.76 14.52
N ILE A 146 -6.50 3.47 13.31
CA ILE A 146 -6.02 4.48 12.36
C ILE A 146 -7.13 5.48 12.03
N LEU A 147 -8.33 4.98 11.71
CA LEU A 147 -9.49 5.81 11.40
C LEU A 147 -9.88 6.71 12.59
N LYS A 148 -10.01 6.15 13.80
CA LYS A 148 -10.41 6.90 15.01
C LYS A 148 -9.41 8.00 15.38
N GLN A 149 -8.13 7.79 15.08
CA GLN A 149 -7.07 8.78 15.32
C GLN A 149 -6.89 9.78 14.17
N GLY A 150 -7.66 9.66 13.08
CA GLY A 150 -7.54 10.54 11.91
C GLY A 150 -6.20 10.38 11.17
N LEU A 151 -5.63 9.18 11.19
CA LEU A 151 -4.30 8.88 10.63
C LEU A 151 -4.31 8.41 9.17
N GLY A 152 -5.48 8.36 8.53
CA GLY A 152 -5.62 8.05 7.11
C GLY A 152 -6.58 9.03 6.43
N ASP A 153 -6.16 9.57 5.30
CA ASP A 153 -6.96 10.49 4.48
C ASP A 153 -7.63 9.75 3.32
N ARG A 154 -6.98 8.70 2.81
CA ARG A 154 -7.53 7.82 1.78
C ARG A 154 -7.30 6.35 2.13
N LEU A 155 -8.30 5.50 1.89
CA LEU A 155 -8.13 4.04 1.91
C LEU A 155 -8.41 3.44 0.53
N ILE A 156 -7.44 2.71 -0.02
CA ILE A 156 -7.60 1.86 -1.20
C ILE A 156 -7.70 0.42 -0.70
N MET A 157 -8.86 -0.22 -0.90
CA MET A 157 -9.11 -1.56 -0.39
C MET A 157 -9.41 -2.56 -1.51
N GLU A 158 -8.59 -3.60 -1.61
CA GLU A 158 -8.84 -4.71 -2.51
C GLU A 158 -9.74 -5.76 -1.86
N ILE A 159 -10.93 -5.96 -2.41
CA ILE A 159 -11.78 -7.09 -2.04
C ILE A 159 -11.42 -8.23 -2.98
N LYS A 160 -10.62 -9.18 -2.50
CA LYS A 160 -10.00 -10.20 -3.38
C LYS A 160 -11.02 -11.04 -4.14
N GLY A 161 -12.18 -11.31 -3.54
CA GLY A 161 -13.29 -12.05 -4.12
C GLY A 161 -14.32 -12.45 -3.06
N PRO A 162 -15.15 -13.47 -3.32
CA PRO A 162 -16.02 -14.05 -2.29
C PRO A 162 -15.21 -14.61 -1.12
N VAL A 163 -15.77 -14.59 0.09
CA VAL A 163 -15.09 -15.06 1.31
C VAL A 163 -14.56 -16.49 1.17
N GLY A 164 -15.30 -17.38 0.51
CA GLY A 164 -14.90 -18.77 0.31
C GLY A 164 -13.65 -18.94 -0.57
N LEU A 165 -13.32 -17.94 -1.41
CA LEU A 165 -12.18 -17.97 -2.32
C LEU A 165 -11.01 -17.10 -1.83
N TYR A 166 -11.19 -16.34 -0.75
CA TYR A 166 -10.20 -15.38 -0.25
C TYR A 166 -8.84 -16.01 0.04
N ALA A 167 -8.83 -17.22 0.60
CA ALA A 167 -7.60 -17.96 0.89
C ALA A 167 -6.83 -18.36 -0.37
N ALA A 168 -7.52 -18.80 -1.42
CA ALA A 168 -6.88 -19.14 -2.70
C ALA A 168 -6.31 -17.89 -3.40
N LEU A 169 -7.00 -16.76 -3.26
CA LEU A 169 -6.63 -15.51 -3.93
C LEU A 169 -5.49 -14.80 -3.21
N SER A 170 -5.60 -14.61 -1.89
CA SER A 170 -4.63 -13.87 -1.07
C SER A 170 -3.51 -14.72 -0.47
N GLY A 171 -3.67 -16.04 -0.45
CA GLY A 171 -2.78 -16.94 0.31
C GLY A 171 -3.09 -16.99 1.81
N ASN A 172 -3.95 -16.10 2.31
CA ASN A 172 -4.29 -15.97 3.72
C ASN A 172 -5.77 -16.28 3.95
N LYS A 173 -6.07 -17.09 4.97
CA LYS A 173 -7.45 -17.24 5.44
C LYS A 173 -7.84 -15.97 6.20
N ILE A 174 -9.05 -15.49 5.95
CA ILE A 174 -9.65 -14.39 6.69
C ILE A 174 -11.00 -14.84 7.24
N ASP A 175 -11.32 -14.41 8.46
CA ASP A 175 -12.65 -14.58 9.02
C ASP A 175 -13.66 -13.68 8.31
N LYS A 176 -14.88 -14.18 8.09
CA LYS A 176 -15.93 -13.43 7.40
C LYS A 176 -16.26 -12.12 8.13
N GLU A 177 -16.36 -12.14 9.45
CA GLU A 177 -16.72 -10.99 10.25
C GLU A 177 -15.59 -9.95 10.26
N GLU A 178 -14.33 -10.39 10.22
CA GLU A 178 -13.19 -9.49 10.08
C GLU A 178 -13.22 -8.75 8.73
N LEU A 179 -13.47 -9.47 7.62
CA LEU A 179 -13.58 -8.84 6.31
C LEU A 179 -14.76 -7.86 6.24
N ILE A 180 -15.92 -8.26 6.77
CA ILE A 180 -17.10 -7.38 6.88
C ILE A 180 -16.75 -6.12 7.69
N LYS A 181 -16.05 -6.28 8.82
CA LYS A 181 -15.61 -5.16 9.64
C LYS A 181 -14.72 -4.21 8.85
N SER A 182 -13.73 -4.72 8.11
CA SER A 182 -12.83 -3.89 7.30
C SER A 182 -13.53 -3.16 6.16
N ILE A 183 -14.45 -3.82 5.43
CA ILE A 183 -15.26 -3.15 4.38
C ILE A 183 -16.12 -2.04 4.99
N ARG A 184 -16.73 -2.29 6.15
CA ARG A 184 -17.54 -1.28 6.85
C ARG A 184 -16.68 -0.12 7.39
N LEU A 185 -15.43 -0.34 7.74
CA LEU A 185 -14.52 0.74 8.14
C LEU A 185 -14.06 1.56 6.94
N ALA A 186 -13.90 0.94 5.77
CA ALA A 186 -13.44 1.61 4.57
C ALA A 186 -14.30 2.82 4.18
N ASN A 187 -15.62 2.69 4.24
CA ASN A 187 -16.54 3.76 3.86
C ASN A 187 -16.62 4.94 4.86
N GLN A 188 -15.86 4.87 5.97
CA GLN A 188 -15.78 5.92 6.98
C GLN A 188 -14.52 6.80 6.80
N PHE A 189 -13.58 6.40 5.95
CA PHE A 189 -12.43 7.24 5.62
C PHE A 189 -12.86 8.46 4.77
N PRO A 190 -12.13 9.59 4.84
CA PRO A 190 -12.49 10.80 4.08
C PRO A 190 -12.56 10.54 2.56
N GLU A 191 -11.58 9.81 2.03
CA GLU A 191 -11.59 9.25 0.69
C GLU A 191 -11.45 7.73 0.75
N PHE A 192 -12.18 6.99 -0.08
CA PHE A 192 -11.97 5.55 -0.19
C PHE A 192 -12.32 5.04 -1.59
N GLU A 193 -11.69 3.94 -1.96
CA GLU A 193 -12.00 3.18 -3.16
C GLU A 193 -11.95 1.69 -2.83
N LEU A 194 -12.97 0.96 -3.27
CA LEU A 194 -12.97 -0.50 -3.24
C LEU A 194 -12.63 -1.01 -4.63
N PHE A 195 -11.87 -2.09 -4.73
CA PHE A 195 -11.66 -2.73 -6.03
C PHE A 195 -11.51 -4.24 -5.92
N THR A 196 -11.73 -4.93 -7.04
CA THR A 196 -11.42 -6.35 -7.17
C THR A 196 -10.66 -6.58 -8.46
N THR A 197 -9.50 -7.21 -8.34
CA THR A 197 -8.76 -7.70 -9.50
C THR A 197 -9.36 -9.02 -9.95
N ILE A 198 -9.69 -9.15 -11.24
CA ILE A 198 -10.17 -10.43 -11.81
C ILE A 198 -8.96 -11.35 -11.96
N THR A 199 -8.61 -12.01 -10.86
CA THR A 199 -7.37 -12.79 -10.69
C THR A 199 -7.62 -14.27 -11.03
N PRO A 200 -6.67 -14.96 -11.68
CA PRO A 200 -6.71 -16.41 -11.83
C PRO A 200 -6.50 -17.10 -10.48
N LEU A 201 -7.14 -18.25 -10.30
CA LEU A 201 -6.99 -19.08 -9.11
C LEU A 201 -7.00 -20.56 -9.48
N VAL A 202 -6.29 -21.35 -8.68
CA VAL A 202 -6.36 -22.81 -8.75
C VAL A 202 -7.67 -23.26 -8.09
N ARG A 203 -8.54 -23.89 -8.89
CA ARG A 203 -9.82 -24.45 -8.46
C ARG A 203 -9.63 -25.79 -7.76
N ALA A 204 -10.65 -26.27 -7.04
CA ALA A 204 -10.57 -27.52 -6.28
C ALA A 204 -10.33 -28.77 -7.16
N ASN A 205 -10.70 -28.71 -8.44
CA ASN A 205 -10.43 -29.74 -9.45
C ASN A 205 -9.02 -29.62 -10.07
N GLY A 206 -8.20 -28.66 -9.65
CA GLY A 206 -6.85 -28.40 -10.16
C GLY A 206 -6.78 -27.55 -11.42
N SER A 207 -7.91 -27.07 -11.98
CA SER A 207 -7.87 -26.13 -13.12
C SER A 207 -7.45 -24.73 -12.64
N VAL A 208 -6.82 -23.97 -13.53
CA VAL A 208 -6.57 -22.54 -13.33
C VAL A 208 -7.62 -21.77 -14.11
N ASP A 209 -8.49 -21.08 -13.39
CA ASP A 209 -9.56 -20.27 -13.98
C ASP A 209 -9.59 -18.90 -13.32
N PHE A 210 -10.02 -17.89 -14.07
CA PHE A 210 -10.33 -16.59 -13.50
C PHE A 210 -11.53 -16.66 -12.56
N LEU A 211 -11.64 -15.68 -11.66
CA LEU A 211 -12.92 -15.36 -11.03
C LEU A 211 -14.01 -15.26 -12.09
N THR A 212 -15.20 -15.79 -11.82
CA THR A 212 -16.34 -15.75 -12.74
C THR A 212 -17.17 -14.47 -12.55
N PRO A 213 -18.00 -14.07 -13.52
CA PRO A 213 -18.93 -12.96 -13.34
C PRO A 213 -19.86 -13.13 -12.13
N GLU A 214 -20.30 -14.37 -11.87
CA GLU A 214 -21.15 -14.71 -10.74
C GLU A 214 -20.41 -14.50 -9.40
N GLU A 215 -19.16 -14.93 -9.29
CA GLU A 215 -18.31 -14.72 -8.10
C GLU A 215 -18.01 -13.22 -7.87
N ILE A 216 -17.87 -12.43 -8.94
CA ILE A 216 -17.80 -10.97 -8.81
C ILE A 216 -19.13 -10.37 -8.34
N GLY A 217 -20.26 -10.93 -8.79
CA GLY A 217 -21.58 -10.57 -8.26
C GLY A 217 -21.70 -10.85 -6.76
N GLU A 218 -21.22 -12.01 -6.30
CA GLU A 218 -21.17 -12.37 -4.87
C GLU A 218 -20.24 -11.45 -4.07
N THR A 219 -19.11 -11.06 -4.64
CA THR A 219 -18.18 -10.08 -4.04
C THR A 219 -18.86 -8.72 -3.89
N ALA A 220 -19.54 -8.23 -4.92
CA ALA A 220 -20.29 -6.98 -4.87
C ALA A 220 -21.44 -7.02 -3.85
N LYS A 221 -22.09 -8.18 -3.72
CA LYS A 221 -23.13 -8.43 -2.70
C LYS A 221 -22.55 -8.38 -1.29
N LEU A 222 -21.39 -9.00 -1.04
CA LEU A 222 -20.67 -8.91 0.23
C LEU A 222 -20.36 -7.44 0.58
N ILE A 223 -19.89 -6.66 -0.38
CA ILE A 223 -19.64 -5.22 -0.18
C ILE A 223 -20.91 -4.48 0.21
N GLU A 224 -22.04 -4.76 -0.46
CA GLU A 224 -23.33 -4.14 -0.12
C GLU A 224 -23.77 -4.49 1.29
N GLU A 225 -23.72 -5.78 1.65
CA GLU A 225 -24.13 -6.27 2.96
C GLU A 225 -23.29 -5.67 4.09
N ALA A 226 -21.97 -5.58 3.89
CA ALA A 226 -21.04 -5.04 4.89
C ALA A 226 -21.12 -3.51 5.04
N SER A 227 -21.24 -2.79 3.93
CA SER A 227 -21.29 -1.32 3.91
C SER A 227 -22.69 -0.74 4.08
N HIS A 228 -23.73 -1.57 3.96
CA HIS A 228 -25.13 -1.18 3.84
C HIS A 228 -25.39 -0.15 2.71
N SER A 229 -24.60 -0.23 1.63
CA SER A 229 -24.66 0.71 0.52
C SER A 229 -24.42 0.01 -0.81
N LYS A 230 -25.21 0.38 -1.82
CA LYS A 230 -24.98 0.03 -3.23
C LYS A 230 -24.11 1.04 -3.97
N LYS A 231 -23.74 2.14 -3.32
CA LYS A 231 -23.15 3.31 -3.99
C LYS A 231 -21.67 3.48 -3.69
N ASN A 232 -20.99 2.44 -3.20
CA ASN A 232 -19.56 2.54 -2.96
C ASN A 232 -18.83 2.70 -4.30
N PRO A 233 -17.77 3.54 -4.36
CA PRO A 233 -16.85 3.54 -5.49
C PRO A 233 -16.18 2.17 -5.57
N TYR A 234 -16.57 1.37 -6.57
CA TYR A 234 -16.11 0.00 -6.74
C TYR A 234 -15.52 -0.20 -8.14
N LEU A 235 -14.25 -0.57 -8.22
CA LEU A 235 -13.56 -0.80 -9.50
C LEU A 235 -13.30 -2.29 -9.74
N LEU A 236 -13.45 -2.71 -11.00
CA LEU A 236 -12.96 -4.01 -11.45
C LEU A 236 -11.66 -3.80 -12.23
N LYS A 237 -10.58 -4.42 -11.77
CA LYS A 237 -9.25 -4.34 -12.40
C LYS A 237 -8.96 -5.63 -13.18
N VAL A 238 -8.27 -5.48 -14.30
CA VAL A 238 -7.78 -6.62 -15.09
C VAL A 238 -6.48 -7.11 -14.45
N PHE A 239 -6.37 -8.41 -14.24
CA PHE A 239 -5.12 -9.02 -13.78
C PHE A 239 -3.99 -8.78 -14.79
N ASP A 240 -2.82 -8.38 -14.30
CA ASP A 240 -1.62 -8.22 -15.10
C ASP A 240 -0.57 -9.30 -14.78
N PRO A 241 -0.33 -10.26 -15.69
CA PRO A 241 0.65 -11.32 -15.51
C PRO A 241 2.09 -10.83 -15.31
N GLU A 242 2.43 -9.61 -15.74
CA GLU A 242 3.79 -9.07 -15.59
C GLU A 242 4.06 -8.59 -14.15
N THR A 243 3.00 -8.33 -13.38
CA THR A 243 3.08 -7.77 -12.03
C THR A 243 2.85 -8.80 -10.91
N THR A 244 2.53 -10.06 -11.27
CA THR A 244 2.24 -11.11 -10.30
C THR A 244 3.50 -11.74 -9.72
N ASP A 245 3.51 -11.97 -8.41
CA ASP A 245 4.56 -12.72 -7.72
C ASP A 245 4.37 -14.25 -7.82
N LYS A 246 3.22 -14.72 -8.33
CA LYS A 246 2.92 -16.15 -8.48
C LYS A 246 3.40 -16.67 -9.84
N ASP A 247 4.48 -17.44 -9.86
CA ASP A 247 5.10 -17.98 -11.08
C ASP A 247 4.12 -18.75 -11.98
N GLU A 248 3.20 -19.51 -11.38
CA GLU A 248 2.16 -20.27 -12.10
C GLU A 248 1.19 -19.39 -12.90
N PHE A 249 1.09 -18.10 -12.59
CA PHE A 249 0.19 -17.16 -13.27
C PHE A 249 0.90 -16.24 -14.27
N LYS A 250 2.24 -16.26 -14.34
CA LYS A 250 3.01 -15.43 -15.29
C LYS A 250 2.76 -15.79 -16.75
N SER A 251 2.35 -17.04 -17.02
CA SER A 251 2.03 -17.53 -18.36
C SER A 251 0.55 -17.40 -18.74
N VAL A 252 -0.30 -16.93 -17.83
CA VAL A 252 -1.73 -16.76 -18.08
C VAL A 252 -1.96 -15.55 -18.97
N GLU A 253 -2.77 -15.69 -20.01
CA GLU A 253 -3.11 -14.56 -20.88
C GLU A 253 -4.03 -13.57 -20.14
N SER A 254 -3.69 -12.28 -20.18
CA SER A 254 -4.53 -11.21 -19.63
C SER A 254 -5.87 -11.17 -20.38
N MET A 255 -6.97 -10.99 -19.63
CA MET A 255 -8.28 -10.85 -20.27
C MET A 255 -8.36 -9.56 -21.10
N ALA A 256 -9.06 -9.62 -22.24
CA ALA A 256 -9.43 -8.43 -23.00
C ALA A 256 -10.46 -7.58 -22.24
N THR A 257 -10.33 -6.25 -22.30
CA THR A 257 -11.24 -5.30 -21.62
C THR A 257 -12.71 -5.50 -22.01
N SER A 258 -13.01 -5.89 -23.26
CA SER A 258 -14.37 -6.21 -23.69
C SER A 258 -15.00 -7.36 -22.91
N SER A 259 -14.19 -8.30 -22.41
CA SER A 259 -14.64 -9.40 -21.57
C SER A 259 -15.07 -8.95 -20.17
N MET A 260 -14.69 -7.75 -19.74
CA MET A 260 -15.03 -7.19 -18.41
C MET A 260 -16.49 -6.72 -18.30
N PHE A 261 -17.20 -6.52 -19.41
CA PHE A 261 -18.57 -6.00 -19.38
C PHE A 261 -19.56 -6.91 -18.67
N LYS A 262 -19.41 -8.24 -18.80
CA LYS A 262 -20.25 -9.22 -18.09
C LYS A 262 -20.01 -9.19 -16.58
N TYR A 263 -18.76 -8.98 -16.15
CA TYR A 263 -18.40 -8.83 -14.74
C TYR A 263 -19.00 -7.58 -14.12
N ARG A 264 -18.83 -6.42 -14.80
CA ARG A 264 -19.44 -5.16 -14.37
C ARG A 264 -20.96 -5.27 -14.29
N THR A 265 -21.59 -5.97 -15.24
CA THR A 265 -23.05 -6.19 -15.23
C THR A 265 -23.50 -6.96 -13.98
N GLN A 266 -22.77 -8.00 -13.58
CA GLN A 266 -23.08 -8.76 -12.37
C GLN A 266 -22.82 -7.93 -11.10
N ALA A 267 -21.69 -7.22 -11.02
CA ALA A 267 -21.35 -6.35 -9.90
C ALA A 267 -22.41 -5.25 -9.67
N ARG A 268 -22.88 -4.62 -10.75
CA ARG A 268 -23.88 -3.51 -10.69
C ARG A 268 -25.23 -3.90 -10.11
N ARG A 269 -25.54 -5.19 -9.95
CA ARG A 269 -26.73 -5.64 -9.22
C ARG A 269 -26.70 -5.24 -7.73
N TYR A 270 -25.49 -5.14 -7.17
CA TYR A 270 -25.24 -4.87 -5.76
C TYR A 270 -24.40 -3.60 -5.53
N GLN A 271 -23.54 -3.21 -6.47
CA GLN A 271 -22.77 -1.96 -6.43
C GLN A 271 -23.00 -1.12 -7.70
N VAL A 272 -24.01 -0.25 -7.69
CA VAL A 272 -24.48 0.47 -8.89
C VAL A 272 -23.44 1.39 -9.52
N MET A 273 -22.45 1.83 -8.72
CA MET A 273 -21.34 2.69 -9.16
C MET A 273 -20.14 1.89 -9.70
N THR A 274 -20.28 0.58 -9.94
CA THR A 274 -19.15 -0.22 -10.41
C THR A 274 -18.65 0.26 -11.76
N GLU A 275 -17.34 0.49 -11.88
CA GLU A 275 -16.65 0.78 -13.14
C GLU A 275 -15.53 -0.23 -13.43
N ILE A 276 -15.09 -0.27 -14.68
CA ILE A 276 -13.90 -1.04 -15.08
C ILE A 276 -12.72 -0.08 -15.01
N GLY A 277 -11.75 -0.40 -14.14
CA GLY A 277 -10.53 0.38 -14.00
C GLY A 277 -9.59 0.18 -15.18
N ASN A 278 -8.74 1.17 -15.43
CA ASN A 278 -7.63 1.01 -16.36
C ASN A 278 -6.52 0.18 -15.68
N LYS A 279 -5.60 -0.40 -16.46
CA LYS A 279 -4.45 -1.15 -15.92
C LYS A 279 -3.53 -0.34 -14.99
N GLU A 280 -3.69 0.99 -14.93
CA GLU A 280 -2.73 1.93 -14.33
C GLU A 280 -3.28 2.78 -13.16
N THR A 281 -4.49 2.49 -12.66
CA THR A 281 -5.04 3.09 -11.43
C THR A 281 -5.07 2.08 -10.31
#